data_AF-A0A2A3X0F8-F1
#
_entry.id   AF-A0A2A3X0F8-F1
#
_cell.length_a   1.000
_cell.length_b   1.000
_cell.length_c   1.000
_cell.angle_alpha   90.00
_cell.angle_beta   90.00
_cell.angle_gamma   90.00
#
_symmetry.space_group_name_H-M   'P 1'
#
loop_
_entity.id
_entity.type
_entity.pdbx_description
1 polymer ?
#
loop_
_entity_poly.entity_id
_entity_poly.type
_entity_poly.pdbx_seq_one_letter_code
_entity_poly.pdbx_strand_id
1 'polypeptide(L)'
;MKRREALIAFAPLAIAGLAAAVFLAVYAYLYVFGTIFGFNVSTLDGSGPRWPFPTMYLSGLTFAIAAPAGIAWALIYTLGIKKIGKSRKSVSPSALHTA
;
A
#
# COMPACT_ATOMS: atom_id res chain seq x y z
N MET A 1 -10.42 -0.27 -17.53
CA MET A 1 -9.34 -1.21 -17.13
C MET A 1 -9.95 -2.60 -16.98
N LYS A 2 -9.28 -3.62 -17.49
CA LYS A 2 -9.68 -5.01 -17.22
C LYS A 2 -9.35 -5.35 -15.75
N ARG A 3 -10.12 -6.26 -15.13
CA ARG A 3 -9.98 -6.62 -13.70
C ARG A 3 -8.54 -6.99 -13.29
N ARG A 4 -7.78 -7.62 -14.19
CA ARG A 4 -6.36 -7.98 -14.00
C ARG A 4 -5.43 -6.76 -13.96
N GLU A 5 -5.69 -5.72 -14.74
CA GLU A 5 -4.88 -4.50 -14.79
C GLU A 5 -5.07 -3.67 -13.51
N ALA A 6 -6.30 -3.63 -12.99
CA ALA A 6 -6.59 -2.97 -11.72
C ALA A 6 -5.88 -3.65 -10.55
N LEU A 7 -5.88 -4.99 -10.51
CA LEU A 7 -5.15 -5.74 -9.48
C LEU A 7 -3.66 -5.41 -9.48
N ILE A 8 -3.02 -5.36 -10.65
CA ILE A 8 -1.58 -5.05 -10.76
C ILE A 8 -1.29 -3.59 -10.39
N ALA A 9 -2.19 -2.67 -10.74
CA ALA A 9 -2.03 -1.24 -10.43
C ALA A 9 -2.15 -0.94 -8.92
N PHE A 10 -3.04 -1.63 -8.22
CA PHE A 10 -3.38 -1.32 -6.83
C PHE A 10 -2.85 -2.33 -5.80
N ALA A 11 -2.27 -3.46 -6.22
CA ALA A 11 -1.70 -4.44 -5.30
C ALA A 11 -0.70 -3.85 -4.28
N PRO A 12 0.25 -2.98 -4.66
CA PRO A 12 1.18 -2.39 -3.68
C PRO A 12 0.47 -1.51 -2.64
N LEU A 13 -0.60 -0.84 -3.07
CA LEU A 13 -1.42 0.03 -2.23
C LEU A 13 -2.28 -0.80 -1.25
N ALA A 14 -2.77 -1.95 -1.70
CA ALA A 14 -3.46 -2.91 -0.84
C ALA A 14 -2.52 -3.50 0.24
N ILE A 15 -1.27 -3.81 -0.13
CA ILE A 15 -0.24 -4.27 0.83
C ILE A 15 0.05 -3.19 1.87
N ALA A 16 0.18 -1.93 1.44
CA ALA A 16 0.34 -0.80 2.37
C ALA A 16 -0.86 -0.67 3.31
N GLY A 17 -2.08 -0.78 2.79
CA GLY A 17 -3.30 -0.74 3.61
C GLY A 17 -3.35 -1.86 4.66
N LEU A 18 -2.97 -3.09 4.27
CA LEU A 18 -2.91 -4.22 5.20
C LEU A 18 -1.84 -3.99 6.28
N ALA A 19 -0.65 -3.51 5.90
CA ALA A 19 0.41 -3.18 6.85
C ALA A 19 -0.02 -2.10 7.85
N ALA A 20 -0.72 -1.05 7.39
CA ALA A 20 -1.29 -0.02 8.26
C ALA A 20 -2.34 -0.58 9.23
N ALA A 21 -3.23 -1.45 8.74
CA ALA A 21 -4.25 -2.09 9.59
C ALA A 21 -3.61 -2.95 10.69
N VAL A 22 -2.59 -3.74 10.35
CA VAL A 22 -1.83 -4.53 11.33
C VAL A 22 -1.12 -3.62 12.33
N PHE A 23 -0.48 -2.55 11.87
CA PHE A 23 0.18 -1.58 12.75
C PHE A 23 -0.79 -0.97 13.76
N LEU A 24 -1.96 -0.50 13.28
CA LEU A 24 -2.99 0.09 14.13
C LEU A 24 -3.56 -0.91 15.13
N ALA A 25 -3.77 -2.17 14.74
CA ALA A 25 -4.24 -3.22 15.63
C ALA A 25 -3.23 -3.50 16.76
N VAL A 26 -1.94 -3.59 16.43
CA VAL A 26 -0.87 -3.78 17.41
C VAL A 26 -0.75 -2.58 18.34
N TYR A 27 -0.85 -1.36 17.79
CA TYR A 27 -0.84 -0.14 18.59
C TYR A 27 -2.02 -0.08 19.56
N ALA A 28 -3.23 -0.42 19.10
CA ALA A 28 -4.42 -0.48 19.95
C ALA A 28 -4.27 -1.51 21.07
N TYR A 29 -3.69 -2.68 20.79
CA TYR A 29 -3.36 -3.67 21.81
C TYR A 29 -2.39 -3.10 22.86
N LEU A 30 -1.29 -2.48 22.42
CA LEU A 30 -0.31 -1.87 23.33
C LEU A 30 -0.93 -0.78 24.20
N TYR A 31 -1.79 0.06 23.62
CA TYR A 31 -2.47 1.13 24.34
C TYR A 31 -3.47 0.59 25.37
N VAL A 32 -4.36 -0.32 24.97
CA VAL A 32 -5.38 -0.87 25.86
C VAL A 32 -4.74 -1.65 26.99
N PHE A 33 -3.88 -2.62 26.69
CA PHE A 33 -3.33 -3.48 27.72
C PHE A 33 -2.20 -2.82 28.50
N GLY A 34 -1.38 -1.97 27.86
CA GLY A 34 -0.26 -1.29 28.51
C GLY A 34 -0.68 -0.04 29.30
N THR A 35 -1.54 0.79 28.73
CA THR A 35 -1.92 2.07 29.35
C THR A 35 -3.17 1.95 30.21
N ILE A 36 -4.23 1.27 29.74
CA ILE A 36 -5.50 1.19 30.48
C ILE A 36 -5.41 0.13 31.58
N PHE A 37 -4.91 -1.06 31.27
CA PHE A 37 -4.83 -2.17 32.23
C PHE A 37 -3.51 -2.26 33.00
N GLY A 38 -2.49 -1.48 32.60
CA GLY A 38 -1.18 -1.46 33.26
C GLY A 38 -0.37 -2.77 33.12
N PHE A 39 -0.72 -3.62 32.15
CA PHE A 39 0.01 -4.86 31.92
C PHE A 39 1.32 -4.60 31.19
N ASN A 40 2.30 -5.46 31.48
CA ASN A 40 3.59 -5.42 30.79
C ASN A 40 3.47 -6.11 29.42
N VAL A 41 3.01 -5.34 28.44
CA VAL A 41 2.61 -5.85 27.11
C VAL A 41 3.70 -5.80 26.06
N SER A 42 4.88 -5.26 26.41
CA SER A 42 6.06 -5.40 25.58
C SER A 42 7.30 -5.31 26.47
N THR A 43 8.06 -6.40 26.54
CA THR A 43 9.32 -6.44 27.30
C THR A 43 10.41 -7.03 26.45
N LEU A 44 11.53 -6.30 26.29
CA LEU A 44 12.77 -6.87 25.76
C LEU A 44 13.36 -7.89 26.76
N ASP A 45 13.20 -7.62 28.06
CA ASP A 45 13.91 -8.35 29.13
C ASP A 45 13.00 -9.03 30.18
N GLY A 46 11.68 -9.11 29.95
CA GLY A 46 10.69 -9.62 30.90
C GLY A 46 9.86 -10.80 30.38
N SER A 47 8.95 -11.31 31.23
CA SER A 47 7.99 -12.40 30.96
C SER A 47 6.77 -11.98 30.11
N GLY A 48 6.82 -10.81 29.47
CA GLY A 48 5.76 -10.28 28.61
C GLY A 48 5.86 -10.77 27.16
N PRO A 49 4.80 -10.55 26.36
CA PRO A 49 4.80 -10.92 24.95
C PRO A 49 5.85 -10.10 24.18
N ARG A 50 6.76 -10.79 23.50
CA ARG A 50 7.82 -10.15 22.68
C ARG A 50 7.36 -9.79 21.27
N TRP A 51 6.29 -10.39 20.77
CA TRP A 51 5.79 -10.21 19.40
C TRP A 51 5.30 -8.79 19.05
N PRO A 52 4.79 -7.94 19.98
CA PRO A 52 4.23 -6.64 19.59
C PRO A 52 5.28 -5.68 18.99
N PHE A 53 6.48 -5.63 19.57
CA PHE A 53 7.58 -4.79 19.09
C PHE A 53 8.03 -5.10 17.64
N PRO A 54 8.44 -6.34 17.31
CA PRO A 54 8.84 -6.68 15.95
C PRO A 54 7.66 -6.56 14.98
N THR A 55 6.43 -6.86 15.41
CA THR A 55 5.24 -6.70 14.55
C THR A 55 4.99 -5.24 14.22
N MET A 56 5.07 -4.33 15.21
CA MET A 56 4.92 -2.89 15.02
C MET A 56 6.02 -2.34 14.12
N TYR A 57 7.27 -2.77 14.32
CA TYR A 57 8.40 -2.36 13.49
C TYR A 57 8.26 -2.83 12.04
N LEU A 58 7.96 -4.13 11.82
CA LEU A 58 7.82 -4.70 10.47
C LEU A 58 6.63 -4.12 9.72
N SER A 59 5.48 -3.98 10.39
CA SER A 59 4.28 -3.38 9.77
C SER A 59 4.48 -1.89 9.46
N GLY A 60 5.11 -1.14 10.37
CA GLY A 60 5.45 0.27 10.14
C GLY A 60 6.44 0.46 8.99
N LEU A 61 7.50 -0.36 8.93
CA LEU A 61 8.48 -0.32 7.84
C LEU A 61 7.87 -0.75 6.50
N THR A 62 7.05 -1.79 6.51
CA THR A 62 6.31 -2.24 5.32
C THR A 62 5.39 -1.13 4.82
N PHE A 63 4.65 -0.46 5.70
CA PHE A 63 3.82 0.68 5.32
C PHE A 63 4.65 1.84 4.77
N ALA A 64 5.74 2.21 5.46
CA ALA A 64 6.61 3.33 5.07
C ALA A 64 7.24 3.15 3.67
N ILE A 65 7.47 1.90 3.24
CA ILE A 65 7.99 1.59 1.90
C ILE A 65 6.84 1.39 0.90
N ALA A 66 5.86 0.56 1.24
CA ALA A 66 4.80 0.16 0.31
C ALA A 66 3.84 1.30 -0.02
N ALA A 67 3.59 2.23 0.91
CA ALA A 67 2.72 3.38 0.66
C ALA A 67 3.28 4.31 -0.44
N PRO A 68 4.50 4.89 -0.32
CA PRO A 68 5.04 5.74 -1.36
C PRO A 68 5.31 4.97 -2.66
N ALA A 69 5.81 3.72 -2.58
CA ALA A 69 6.03 2.89 -3.77
C ALA A 69 4.70 2.59 -4.50
N GLY A 70 3.64 2.29 -3.76
CA GLY A 70 2.32 2.03 -4.34
C GLY A 70 1.66 3.27 -4.93
N ILE A 71 1.81 4.44 -4.29
CA ILE A 71 1.34 5.71 -4.84
C ILE A 71 2.07 6.03 -6.14
N ALA A 72 3.42 5.94 -6.14
CA ALA A 72 4.23 6.18 -7.33
C ALA A 72 3.87 5.21 -8.46
N TRP A 73 3.71 3.91 -8.15
CA TRP A 73 3.32 2.89 -9.11
C TRP A 73 1.94 3.14 -9.71
N ALA A 74 0.94 3.44 -8.87
CA ALA A 74 -0.41 3.74 -9.32
C ALA A 74 -0.43 4.99 -10.22
N LEU A 75 0.34 6.02 -9.90
CA LEU A 75 0.48 7.22 -10.73
C LEU A 75 1.15 6.92 -12.07
N ILE A 76 2.26 6.17 -12.09
CA ILE A 76 2.94 5.78 -13.33
C ILE A 76 2.01 4.96 -14.21
N TYR A 77 1.30 3.99 -13.64
CA TYR A 77 0.42 3.10 -14.39
C TYR A 77 -0.79 3.87 -14.97
N THR A 78 -1.42 4.73 -14.19
CA THR A 78 -2.59 5.53 -14.64
C THR A 78 -2.22 6.63 -15.64
N LEU A 79 -1.12 7.34 -15.42
CA LEU A 79 -0.64 8.39 -16.33
C LEU A 79 -0.02 7.81 -17.60
N GLY A 80 0.72 6.72 -17.50
CA GLY A 80 1.32 6.00 -18.63
C GLY A 80 0.25 5.46 -19.59
N ILE A 81 -0.82 4.86 -19.06
CA ILE A 81 -1.96 4.41 -19.88
C ILE A 81 -2.68 5.59 -20.54
N LYS A 82 -2.88 6.72 -19.83
CA LYS A 82 -3.47 7.93 -20.44
C LYS A 82 -2.61 8.48 -21.58
N LYS A 83 -1.27 8.48 -21.46
CA LYS A 83 -0.36 8.99 -22.48
C LYS A 83 -0.39 8.12 -23.75
N ILE A 84 -0.42 6.80 -23.60
CA ILE A 84 -0.50 5.84 -24.73
C ILE A 84 -1.86 5.94 -25.44
N GLY A 85 -2.96 6.10 -24.68
CA GLY A 85 -4.30 6.28 -25.27
C GLY A 85 -4.46 7.59 -26.04
N LYS A 86 -3.80 8.68 -25.60
CA LYS A 86 -3.82 9.98 -26.29
C LYS A 86 -2.97 9.95 -27.57
N SER A 87 -1.81 9.27 -27.53
CA SER A 87 -0.95 9.08 -28.71
C SER A 87 -1.61 8.22 -29.79
N ARG A 88 -2.38 7.17 -29.43
CA ARG A 88 -3.13 6.38 -30.44
C ARG A 88 -4.26 7.16 -31.11
N LYS A 89 -4.92 8.09 -30.41
CA LYS A 89 -6.00 8.89 -31.02
C LYS A 89 -5.51 9.97 -31.98
N SER A 90 -4.27 10.44 -31.87
CA SER A 90 -3.72 11.41 -32.82
C SER A 90 -3.16 10.76 -34.09
N VAL A 91 -2.96 9.44 -34.09
CA VAL A 91 -2.54 8.66 -35.26
C VAL A 91 -3.75 7.90 -35.81
N SER A 92 -4.89 8.58 -35.94
CA SER A 92 -5.90 8.18 -36.91
C SER A 92 -5.57 8.92 -38.20
N PRO A 93 -4.91 8.29 -39.18
CA PRO A 93 -4.62 8.95 -40.44
C PRO A 93 -5.96 9.22 -41.12
N SER A 94 -6.35 10.49 -41.17
CA SER A 94 -7.34 11.02 -42.11
C SER A 94 -6.76 10.99 -43.53
N ALA A 95 -6.33 9.81 -43.97
CA ALA A 95 -5.77 9.55 -45.28
C ALA A 95 -6.46 8.32 -45.86
N LEU A 96 -7.65 8.52 -46.43
CA LEU A 96 -8.21 7.76 -47.56
C LEU A 96 -9.60 8.33 -47.91
N HIS A 97 -9.61 9.60 -48.33
CA HIS A 97 -10.64 10.11 -49.23
C HIS A 97 -9.94 10.94 -50.31
N THR A 98 -9.22 10.23 -51.18
CA THR A 98 -8.90 10.67 -52.54
C THR A 98 -9.47 9.62 -53.48
N ALA A 99 -10.64 9.91 -54.03
CA ALA A 99 -11.15 9.53 -55.35
C ALA A 99 -12.61 9.97 -55.44
#